data_AF-Q0V8P2-F1
#
_entry.id   AF-Q0V8P2-F1
#
_cell.length_a   1.000
_cell.length_b   1.000
_cell.length_c   1.000
_cell.angle_alpha   90.00
_cell.angle_beta   90.00
_cell.angle_gamma   90.00
#
_symmetry.space_group_name_H-M   'P 1'
#
loop_
_entity.id
_entity.type
_entity.pdbx_description
1 polymer ?
#
loop_
_entity_poly.entity_id
_entity_poly.type
_entity_poly.pdbx_seq_one_letter_code
_entity_poly.pdbx_strand_id
1 'polypeptide(L)'
;MSFLIDSSIMITSQILFFGFGWLFFMRQLFKDYEVRQYVVQVIFSVTFAFSCTMFELIIFEILGVLNSSSRYFHWKMNLCVILLILVFMVPFYIGYFIVSNIRLLHKQRLLFSCLLWLTFMYFFWKLGDPFPILSPKHGILSIEQLISRVGVIGVTLMALLSGFGAVNCPYTYMSYFLR
;
A
#
# COMPACT_ATOMS: atom_id res chain seq x y z
N MET A 1 15.47 -7.48 -28.16
CA MET A 1 14.51 -8.60 -28.09
C MET A 1 14.19 -9.03 -26.65
N SER A 2 15.09 -8.96 -25.65
CA SER A 2 14.73 -9.36 -24.27
C SER A 2 13.74 -8.40 -23.59
N PHE A 3 13.91 -7.08 -23.71
CA PHE A 3 13.08 -6.11 -22.96
C PHE A 3 11.56 -6.24 -23.20
N LEU A 4 11.13 -6.51 -24.44
CA LEU A 4 9.70 -6.69 -24.76
C LEU A 4 9.16 -8.01 -24.21
N ILE A 5 9.95 -9.08 -24.24
CA ILE A 5 9.59 -10.37 -23.67
C ILE A 5 9.53 -10.26 -22.14
N ASP A 6 10.53 -9.64 -21.53
CA ASP A 6 10.61 -9.37 -20.09
C ASP A 6 9.40 -8.53 -19.63
N SER A 7 9.03 -7.51 -20.41
CA SER A 7 7.84 -6.68 -20.14
C SER A 7 6.54 -7.46 -20.33
N SER A 8 6.45 -8.34 -21.32
CA SER A 8 5.28 -9.19 -21.52
C SER A 8 5.08 -10.17 -20.36
N ILE A 9 6.17 -10.75 -19.84
CA ILE A 9 6.13 -11.65 -18.67
C ILE A 9 5.60 -10.87 -17.46
N MET A 10 6.17 -9.69 -17.20
CA MET A 10 5.74 -8.80 -16.10
C MET A 10 4.28 -8.37 -16.19
N ILE A 11 3.81 -8.01 -17.40
CA ILE A 11 2.41 -7.62 -17.60
C ILE A 11 1.48 -8.82 -17.39
N THR A 12 1.90 -10.00 -17.83
CA THR A 12 1.12 -11.23 -17.66
C THR A 12 0.98 -11.57 -16.17
N SER A 13 2.07 -11.52 -15.40
CA SER A 13 2.02 -11.76 -13.95
C SER A 13 1.20 -10.69 -13.23
N GLN A 14 1.33 -9.42 -13.61
CA GLN A 14 0.52 -8.32 -13.07
C GLN A 14 -0.98 -8.55 -13.28
N ILE A 15 -1.40 -8.97 -14.48
CA ILE A 15 -2.82 -9.26 -14.79
C ILE A 15 -3.31 -10.44 -13.96
N LEU A 16 -2.50 -11.49 -13.81
CA LEU A 16 -2.82 -12.66 -12.98
C LEU A 16 -2.98 -12.27 -11.51
N PHE A 17 -2.06 -11.49 -10.95
CA PHE A 17 -2.15 -11.01 -9.56
C PHE A 17 -3.33 -10.07 -9.34
N PHE A 18 -3.64 -9.21 -10.32
CA PHE A 18 -4.82 -8.35 -10.26
C PHE A 18 -6.10 -9.17 -10.28
N GLY A 19 -6.21 -10.16 -11.17
CA GLY A 19 -7.35 -11.07 -11.23
C GLY A 19 -7.52 -11.87 -9.93
N PHE A 20 -6.41 -12.36 -9.37
CA PHE A 20 -6.42 -13.06 -8.08
C PHE A 20 -6.85 -12.14 -6.93
N GLY A 21 -6.29 -10.93 -6.84
CA GLY A 21 -6.65 -9.93 -5.84
C GLY A 21 -8.13 -9.53 -5.93
N TRP A 22 -8.64 -9.38 -7.16
CA TRP A 22 -10.05 -9.09 -7.42
C TRP A 22 -10.97 -10.23 -6.96
N LEU A 23 -10.62 -11.48 -7.30
CA LEU A 23 -11.36 -12.67 -6.89
C LEU A 23 -11.36 -12.86 -5.38
N PHE A 24 -10.19 -12.69 -4.75
CA PHE A 24 -10.04 -12.78 -3.30
C PHE A 24 -10.89 -11.72 -2.58
N PHE A 25 -10.83 -10.48 -3.06
CA PHE A 25 -11.66 -9.39 -2.53
C PHE A 25 -13.16 -9.68 -2.67
N MET A 26 -13.60 -10.12 -3.85
CA MET A 26 -15.02 -10.43 -4.11
C MET A 26 -15.54 -11.59 -3.26
N ARG A 27 -14.72 -12.64 -3.06
CA ARG A 27 -15.18 -13.87 -2.40
C ARG A 27 -15.07 -13.82 -0.88
N GLN A 28 -14.06 -13.14 -0.33
CA GLN A 28 -13.69 -13.31 1.07
C GLN A 28 -13.85 -12.04 1.91
N LEU A 29 -13.64 -10.85 1.33
CA LEU A 29 -13.63 -9.60 2.10
C LEU A 29 -15.00 -8.91 2.16
N PHE A 30 -15.82 -9.03 1.11
CA PHE A 30 -17.10 -8.31 0.97
C PHE A 30 -18.33 -9.22 0.88
N LYS A 31 -18.26 -10.46 1.41
CA LYS A 31 -19.44 -11.34 1.46
C LYS A 31 -20.61 -10.70 2.22
N ASP A 32 -20.32 -9.81 3.18
CA ASP A 32 -21.29 -9.22 4.11
C ASP A 32 -21.40 -7.68 4.07
N TYR A 33 -20.75 -6.99 3.11
CA TYR A 33 -20.81 -5.52 3.03
C TYR A 33 -21.76 -5.04 1.91
N GLU A 34 -22.83 -4.36 2.30
CA GLU A 34 -23.92 -3.91 1.41
C GLU A 34 -23.52 -2.75 0.46
N VAL A 35 -22.43 -2.03 0.75
CA VAL A 35 -22.01 -0.84 -0.02
C VAL A 35 -20.83 -1.19 -0.94
N ARG A 36 -21.13 -1.61 -2.18
CA ARG A 36 -20.13 -1.88 -3.24
C ARG A 36 -19.58 -0.58 -3.85
N GLN A 37 -18.59 0.03 -3.22
CA GLN A 37 -17.79 1.06 -3.88
C GLN A 37 -16.72 0.41 -4.78
N TYR A 38 -17.02 0.32 -6.08
CA TYR A 38 -16.13 -0.25 -7.10
C TYR A 38 -14.71 0.35 -7.06
N VAL A 39 -14.60 1.65 -6.78
CA VAL A 39 -13.32 2.37 -6.75
C VAL A 39 -12.39 1.83 -5.65
N VAL A 40 -12.91 1.58 -4.44
CA VAL A 40 -12.11 1.06 -3.32
C VAL A 40 -11.61 -0.35 -3.64
N GLN A 41 -12.44 -1.16 -4.29
CA GLN A 41 -12.09 -2.50 -4.73
C GLN A 41 -10.97 -2.49 -5.77
N VAL A 42 -11.05 -1.60 -6.77
CA VAL A 42 -10.00 -1.43 -7.76
C VAL A 42 -8.71 -1.01 -7.08
N ILE A 43 -8.74 -0.01 -6.19
CA ILE A 43 -7.55 0.47 -5.47
C ILE A 43 -6.90 -0.66 -4.66
N PHE A 44 -7.70 -1.45 -3.94
CA PHE A 44 -7.19 -2.61 -3.21
C PHE A 44 -6.53 -3.62 -4.16
N SER A 45 -7.22 -4.03 -5.22
CA SER A 45 -6.75 -5.07 -6.14
C SER A 45 -5.48 -4.62 -6.89
N VAL A 46 -5.41 -3.33 -7.26
CA VAL A 46 -4.22 -2.73 -7.87
C VAL A 46 -3.05 -2.71 -6.87
N THR A 47 -3.28 -2.28 -5.63
CA THR A 47 -2.24 -2.24 -4.59
C THR A 47 -1.70 -3.63 -4.29
N PHE A 48 -2.60 -4.62 -4.19
CA PHE A 48 -2.26 -6.02 -4.00
C PHE A 48 -1.42 -6.55 -5.16
N ALA A 49 -1.84 -6.31 -6.40
CA ALA A 49 -1.11 -6.75 -7.59
C ALA A 49 0.31 -6.19 -7.63
N PHE A 50 0.47 -4.87 -7.42
CA PHE A 50 1.81 -4.25 -7.38
C PHE A 50 2.68 -4.76 -6.23
N SER A 51 2.09 -5.11 -5.08
CA SER A 51 2.80 -5.73 -3.96
C SER A 51 3.31 -7.13 -4.32
N CYS A 52 2.49 -7.95 -4.97
CA CYS A 52 2.90 -9.26 -5.49
C CYS A 52 4.00 -9.13 -6.55
N THR A 53 3.90 -8.16 -7.45
CA THR A 53 4.93 -7.91 -8.47
C THR A 53 6.25 -7.43 -7.86
N MET A 54 6.23 -6.64 -6.77
CA MET A 54 7.46 -6.29 -6.04
C MET A 54 8.13 -7.54 -5.47
N PHE A 55 7.35 -8.47 -4.90
CA PHE A 55 7.85 -9.72 -4.37
C PHE A 55 8.39 -10.65 -5.48
N GLU A 56 7.68 -10.75 -6.60
CA GLU A 56 8.12 -11.51 -7.78
C GLU A 56 9.44 -10.97 -8.35
N LEU A 57 9.60 -9.64 -8.45
CA LEU A 57 10.84 -9.01 -8.91
C LEU A 57 12.03 -9.36 -8.01
N ILE A 58 11.84 -9.42 -6.68
CA ILE A 58 12.88 -9.86 -5.74
C ILE A 58 13.27 -11.32 -6.00
N ILE A 59 12.28 -12.19 -6.24
CA ILE A 59 12.55 -13.60 -6.58
C ILE A 59 13.34 -13.71 -7.89
N PHE A 60 12.98 -12.95 -8.93
CA PHE A 60 13.69 -12.96 -10.20
C PHE A 60 15.11 -12.39 -10.09
N GLU A 61 15.35 -11.43 -9.20
CA GLU A 61 16.70 -10.96 -8.88
C GLU A 61 17.54 -12.10 -8.28
N ILE A 62 16.99 -12.85 -7.31
CA ILE A 62 17.70 -13.98 -6.65
C ILE A 62 17.97 -15.12 -7.63
N LEU A 63 17.00 -15.45 -8.49
CA LEU A 63 17.13 -16.55 -9.46
C LEU A 63 17.95 -16.17 -10.70
N GLY A 64 18.31 -14.89 -10.87
CA GLY A 64 19.01 -14.41 -12.06
C GLY A 64 18.17 -14.46 -13.33
N VAL A 65 16.84 -14.44 -13.21
CA VAL A 65 15.88 -14.47 -14.32
C VAL A 65 15.55 -13.02 -14.72
N LEU A 66 15.30 -12.77 -16.02
CA LEU A 66 15.21 -11.45 -16.66
C LEU A 66 16.54 -10.67 -16.75
N ASN A 67 16.61 -9.77 -17.72
CA ASN A 67 17.72 -8.86 -17.93
C ASN A 67 17.78 -7.78 -16.83
N SER A 68 18.97 -7.54 -16.26
CA SER A 68 19.18 -6.62 -15.14
C SER A 68 18.66 -5.19 -15.41
N SER A 69 18.82 -4.68 -16.64
CA SER A 69 18.32 -3.35 -17.00
C SER A 69 16.79 -3.29 -17.02
N SER A 70 16.12 -4.38 -17.43
CA SER A 70 14.64 -4.45 -17.43
C SER A 70 14.10 -4.56 -16.01
N ARG A 71 14.73 -5.38 -15.15
CA ARG A 71 14.36 -5.50 -13.73
C ARG A 71 14.44 -4.17 -13.00
N TYR A 72 15.55 -3.44 -13.17
CA TYR A 72 15.72 -2.14 -12.53
C TYR A 72 14.63 -1.13 -12.94
N PHE A 73 14.27 -1.12 -14.23
CA PHE A 73 13.20 -0.26 -14.73
C PHE A 73 11.83 -0.62 -14.12
N HIS A 74 11.45 -1.90 -14.15
CA HIS A 74 10.18 -2.38 -13.58
C HIS A 74 10.12 -2.19 -12.06
N TRP A 75 11.23 -2.41 -11.35
CA TRP A 75 11.35 -2.12 -9.93
C TRP A 75 11.07 -0.65 -9.64
N LYS A 76 11.75 0.28 -10.33
CA LYS A 76 11.59 1.72 -10.11
C LYS A 76 10.17 2.19 -10.44
N MET A 77 9.59 1.69 -11.53
CA MET A 77 8.21 1.99 -11.90
C MET A 77 7.23 1.50 -10.83
N ASN A 78 7.36 0.24 -10.41
CA ASN A 78 6.47 -0.38 -9.43
C ASN A 78 6.54 0.35 -8.08
N LEU A 79 7.75 0.66 -7.60
CA LEU A 79 7.95 1.48 -6.40
C LEU A 79 7.25 2.85 -6.52
N CYS A 80 7.39 3.53 -7.66
CA CYS A 80 6.75 4.83 -7.86
C CYS A 80 5.22 4.71 -7.76
N VAL A 81 4.63 3.73 -8.44
CA VAL A 81 3.18 3.53 -8.44
C VAL A 81 2.65 3.15 -7.06
N ILE A 82 3.29 2.21 -6.36
CA ILE A 82 2.83 1.77 -5.04
C ILE A 82 2.92 2.90 -4.00
N LEU A 83 3.98 3.72 -4.06
CA LEU A 83 4.12 4.89 -3.19
C LEU A 83 3.05 5.96 -3.48
N LEU A 84 2.77 6.23 -4.75
CA LEU A 84 1.70 7.16 -5.12
C LEU A 84 0.34 6.68 -4.61
N ILE A 85 0.05 5.39 -4.74
CA ILE A 85 -1.21 4.83 -4.23
C ILE A 85 -1.28 4.95 -2.71
N LEU A 86 -0.22 4.54 -2.00
CA LEU A 86 -0.19 4.45 -0.55
C LEU A 86 -0.18 5.83 0.14
N VAL A 87 0.57 6.79 -0.39
CA VAL A 87 0.74 8.11 0.24
C VAL A 87 -0.32 9.11 -0.23
N PHE A 88 -0.76 9.04 -1.49
CA PHE A 88 -1.69 10.03 -2.04
C PHE A 88 -3.12 9.49 -2.12
N MET A 89 -3.36 8.41 -2.88
CA MET A 89 -4.73 7.93 -3.11
C MET A 89 -5.40 7.42 -1.84
N VAL A 90 -4.79 6.48 -1.13
CA VAL A 90 -5.42 5.81 0.02
C VAL A 90 -5.86 6.82 1.10
N PRO A 91 -5.01 7.77 1.56
CA PRO A 91 -5.41 8.75 2.57
C PRO A 91 -6.51 9.70 2.08
N PHE A 92 -6.50 10.06 0.79
CA PHE A 92 -7.54 10.88 0.20
C PHE A 92 -8.91 10.17 0.23
N TYR A 93 -8.96 8.89 -0.15
CA TYR A 93 -10.19 8.12 -0.12
C TYR A 93 -10.71 7.85 1.30
N ILE A 94 -9.82 7.60 2.26
CA ILE A 94 -10.18 7.46 3.67
C ILE A 94 -10.78 8.77 4.18
N GLY A 95 -10.12 9.91 3.92
CA GLY A 95 -10.63 11.23 4.29
C GLY A 95 -11.99 11.53 3.67
N TYR A 96 -12.17 11.19 2.39
CA TYR A 96 -13.44 11.31 1.69
C TYR A 96 -14.55 10.46 2.33
N PHE A 97 -14.24 9.22 2.71
CA PHE A 97 -15.21 8.33 3.36
C PHE A 97 -15.61 8.86 4.74
N ILE A 98 -14.65 9.33 5.55
CA ILE A 98 -14.91 9.93 6.86
C ILE A 98 -15.85 11.14 6.73
N VAL A 99 -15.57 12.06 5.81
CA VAL A 99 -16.43 13.24 5.60
C VAL A 99 -17.79 12.85 5.04
N SER A 100 -17.85 11.83 4.17
CA SER A 100 -19.11 11.36 3.59
C SER A 100 -20.09 10.79 4.62
N ASN A 101 -19.57 10.27 5.74
CA ASN A 101 -20.40 9.74 6.83
C ASN A 101 -21.09 10.87 7.62
N ILE A 102 -20.57 12.10 7.56
CA ILE A 102 -21.10 13.25 8.29
C ILE A 102 -22.16 13.96 7.43
N ARG A 103 -23.45 13.78 7.77
CA ARG A 103 -24.59 14.38 7.03
C ARG A 103 -24.50 15.91 6.88
N LEU A 104 -23.89 16.60 7.86
CA LEU A 104 -23.80 18.05 7.91
C LEU A 104 -22.92 18.66 6.81
N LEU A 105 -21.92 17.91 6.32
CA LEU A 105 -20.88 18.41 5.41
C LEU A 105 -21.13 18.01 3.94
N HIS A 106 -22.31 17.50 3.61
CA HIS A 106 -22.59 16.95 2.29
C HIS A 106 -22.36 17.94 1.14
N LYS A 107 -22.67 19.23 1.35
CA LYS A 107 -22.53 20.29 0.33
C LYS A 107 -21.07 20.73 0.09
N GLN A 108 -20.18 20.52 1.07
CA GLN A 108 -18.75 20.90 1.00
C GLN A 108 -17.82 19.68 1.17
N ARG A 109 -18.32 18.47 0.92
CA ARG A 109 -17.61 17.20 1.20
C ARG A 109 -16.20 17.17 0.60
N LEU A 110 -16.04 17.60 -0.66
CA LEU A 110 -14.74 17.59 -1.35
C LEU A 110 -13.73 18.54 -0.69
N LEU A 111 -14.18 19.72 -0.24
CA LEU A 111 -13.32 20.72 0.39
C LEU A 111 -12.78 20.22 1.73
N PHE A 112 -13.65 19.67 2.59
CA PHE A 112 -13.25 19.09 3.86
C PHE A 112 -12.37 17.84 3.69
N SER A 113 -12.65 17.01 2.67
CA SER A 113 -11.81 15.85 2.36
C SER A 113 -10.40 16.28 1.92
N CYS A 114 -10.31 17.34 1.11
CA CYS A 114 -9.05 17.92 0.70
C CYS A 114 -8.28 18.53 1.89
N LEU A 115 -8.97 19.23 2.79
CA LEU A 115 -8.37 19.78 4.01
C LEU A 115 -7.80 18.68 4.92
N LEU A 116 -8.55 17.60 5.11
CA LEU A 116 -8.13 16.46 5.91
C LEU A 116 -6.92 15.76 5.26
N TRP A 117 -6.95 15.59 3.94
CA TRP A 117 -5.83 15.06 3.17
C TRP A 117 -4.57 15.94 3.26
N LEU A 118 -4.69 17.27 3.14
CA LEU A 118 -3.57 18.20 3.32
C LEU A 118 -3.01 18.15 4.73
N THR A 119 -3.88 18.04 5.73
CA THR A 119 -3.48 17.90 7.13
C THR A 119 -2.70 16.60 7.34
N PHE A 120 -3.19 15.48 6.78
CA PHE A 120 -2.48 14.21 6.79
C PHE A 120 -1.10 14.34 6.13
N MET A 121 -1.01 14.96 4.95
CA MET A 121 0.26 15.17 4.26
C MET A 121 1.24 15.99 5.09
N TYR A 122 0.77 17.04 5.77
CA TYR A 122 1.60 17.82 6.68
C TYR A 122 2.14 16.98 7.85
N PHE A 123 1.28 16.19 8.51
CA PHE A 123 1.71 15.28 9.58
C PHE A 123 2.68 14.22 9.08
N PHE A 124 2.40 13.62 7.92
CA PHE A 124 3.26 12.64 7.28
C PHE A 124 4.65 13.23 6.99
N TRP A 125 4.71 14.50 6.56
CA TRP A 125 5.99 15.18 6.40
C TRP A 125 6.71 15.40 7.73
N LYS A 126 6.00 15.88 8.75
CA LYS A 126 6.60 16.19 10.05
C LYS A 126 7.10 14.95 10.81
N LEU A 127 6.43 13.80 10.64
CA LEU A 127 6.83 12.52 11.23
C LEU A 127 8.14 11.97 10.65
N GLY A 128 8.53 12.39 9.45
CA GLY A 128 9.74 11.94 8.79
C GLY A 128 11.01 12.74 9.10
N ASP A 129 10.87 13.93 9.68
CA ASP A 129 11.99 14.83 10.01
C ASP A 129 12.90 14.37 11.17
N PRO A 130 12.44 13.65 12.20
CA PRO A 130 13.31 13.19 13.29
C PRO A 130 14.23 12.02 12.88
N PHE A 131 14.10 11.46 11.67
CA PHE A 131 14.94 10.35 11.20
C PHE A 131 16.11 10.87 10.34
N PRO A 132 17.36 10.80 10.82
CA PRO A 132 18.55 11.26 10.10
C PRO A 132 18.97 10.24 9.03
N ILE A 133 18.17 10.10 7.97
CA ILE A 133 18.49 9.31 6.77
C ILE A 133 18.70 10.26 5.56
N LEU A 134 18.61 11.56 5.82
CA LEU A 134 18.74 12.63 4.84
C LEU A 134 20.21 12.83 4.47
N SER A 135 20.63 12.24 3.36
CA SER A 135 21.78 12.79 2.65
C SER A 135 21.34 14.14 2.04
N PRO A 136 21.96 15.28 2.39
CA PRO A 136 21.52 16.63 2.00
C PRO A 136 21.60 16.91 0.48
N LYS A 137 21.96 15.91 -0.32
CA LYS A 137 22.13 15.99 -1.78
C LYS A 137 20.89 15.53 -2.58
N HIS A 138 19.88 14.96 -1.93
CA HIS A 138 18.64 14.53 -2.61
C HIS A 138 17.48 15.46 -2.30
N GLY A 139 16.77 15.93 -3.34
CA GLY A 139 15.69 16.93 -3.23
C GLY A 139 14.52 16.50 -2.32
N ILE A 140 13.70 17.48 -1.95
CA ILE A 140 12.57 17.39 -0.98
C ILE A 140 11.52 16.31 -1.34
N LEU A 141 11.50 15.83 -2.58
CA LEU A 141 10.59 14.80 -3.10
C LEU A 141 11.33 13.58 -3.68
N SER A 142 12.48 13.20 -3.10
CA SER A 142 13.16 11.99 -3.54
C SER A 142 12.35 10.74 -3.17
N ILE A 143 12.23 9.80 -4.12
CA ILE A 143 11.55 8.50 -3.93
C ILE A 143 12.12 7.76 -2.73
N GLU A 144 13.43 7.84 -2.50
CA GLU A 144 14.13 7.19 -1.39
C GLU A 144 13.68 7.70 -0.01
N GLN A 145 13.46 9.01 0.11
CA GLN A 145 12.97 9.62 1.34
C GLN A 145 11.52 9.24 1.62
N LEU A 146 10.70 9.11 0.58
CA LEU A 146 9.33 8.68 0.72
C LEU A 146 9.24 7.22 1.18
N ILE A 147 10.08 6.35 0.60
CA ILE A 147 10.19 4.94 0.98
C ILE A 147 10.63 4.80 2.43
N SER A 148 11.65 5.55 2.87
CA SER A 148 12.15 5.44 4.24
C SER A 148 11.08 5.84 5.27
N ARG A 149 10.34 6.93 5.01
CA ARG A 149 9.24 7.39 5.87
C ARG A 149 8.10 6.37 5.95
N VAL A 150 7.64 5.88 4.81
CA VAL A 150 6.61 4.83 4.75
C VAL A 150 7.11 3.55 5.43
N GLY A 151 8.38 3.19 5.23
CA GLY A 151 9.00 2.00 5.84
C GLY A 151 9.02 2.07 7.37
N VAL A 152 9.41 3.19 7.97
CA VAL A 152 9.40 3.37 9.42
C VAL A 152 7.98 3.28 9.98
N ILE A 153 7.02 3.96 9.36
CA ILE A 153 5.61 3.90 9.79
C ILE A 153 5.06 2.47 9.64
N GLY A 154 5.38 1.79 8.53
CA GLY A 154 4.97 0.41 8.30
C GLY A 154 5.54 -0.57 9.33
N VAL A 155 6.84 -0.52 9.59
CA VAL A 155 7.51 -1.41 10.56
C VAL A 155 7.02 -1.15 11.98
N THR A 156 6.82 0.12 12.37
CA THR A 156 6.27 0.45 13.69
C THR A 156 4.84 -0.08 13.86
N LEU A 157 3.99 0.07 12.84
CA LEU A 157 2.63 -0.51 12.86
C LEU A 157 2.66 -2.05 12.91
N MET A 158 3.52 -2.69 12.13
CA MET A 158 3.70 -4.16 12.17
C MET A 158 4.16 -4.64 13.55
N ALA A 159 5.08 -3.92 14.19
CA ALA A 159 5.56 -4.24 15.53
C ALA A 159 4.44 -4.12 16.57
N LEU A 160 3.64 -3.05 16.52
CA LEU A 160 2.50 -2.85 17.44
C LEU A 160 1.43 -3.94 17.26
N LEU A 161 1.06 -4.26 16.02
CA LEU A 161 0.06 -5.29 15.72
C LEU A 161 0.57 -6.69 16.12
N SER A 162 1.84 -6.98 15.89
CA SER A 162 2.48 -8.23 16.34
C SER A 162 2.47 -8.35 17.86
N GLY A 163 2.82 -7.25 18.57
CA GLY A 163 2.76 -7.21 20.04
C GLY A 163 1.35 -7.43 20.59
N PHE A 164 0.35 -6.80 20.00
CA PHE A 164 -1.06 -7.03 20.37
C PHE A 164 -1.47 -8.50 20.10
N GLY A 165 -1.11 -9.06 18.94
CA GLY A 165 -1.37 -10.45 18.60
C GLY A 165 -0.72 -11.44 19.57
N ALA A 166 0.51 -11.16 20.00
CA ALA A 166 1.25 -11.98 20.96
C ALA A 166 0.59 -12.05 22.35
N VAL A 167 -0.13 -11.00 22.76
CA VAL A 167 -0.88 -10.98 24.03
C VAL A 167 -2.28 -11.56 23.86
N ASN A 168 -2.98 -11.24 22.77
CA ASN A 168 -4.36 -11.66 22.55
C ASN A 168 -4.49 -13.17 22.26
N CYS A 169 -3.51 -13.74 21.55
CA CYS A 169 -3.45 -15.16 21.22
C CYS A 169 -3.49 -16.07 22.47
N PRO A 170 -2.56 -15.94 23.44
CA PRO A 170 -2.61 -16.74 24.65
C PRO A 170 -3.86 -16.45 25.48
N TYR A 171 -4.32 -15.20 25.59
CA TYR A 171 -5.56 -14.89 26.31
C TYR A 171 -6.77 -15.68 25.78
N THR A 172 -6.88 -15.76 24.44
CA THR A 172 -7.97 -16.49 23.78
C THR A 172 -7.81 -18.01 23.93
N TYR A 173 -6.60 -18.53 23.72
CA TYR A 173 -6.33 -19.98 23.77
C TYR A 173 -6.18 -20.55 25.19
N MET A 174 -5.91 -19.73 26.22
CA MET A 174 -5.82 -20.17 27.62
C MET A 174 -7.13 -20.83 28.07
N SER A 175 -8.27 -20.32 27.59
CA SER A 175 -9.59 -20.91 27.87
C SER A 175 -9.76 -22.33 27.33
N TYR A 176 -9.00 -22.71 26.30
CA TYR A 176 -9.00 -24.06 25.74
C TYR A 176 -8.12 -25.02 26.54
N PHE A 177 -7.06 -24.52 27.20
CA PHE A 177 -6.17 -25.32 28.05
C PHE A 177 -6.63 -25.44 29.50
N LEU A 178 -7.52 -24.54 29.96
CA LEU A 178 -8.10 -24.55 31.31
C LEU A 178 -9.36 -25.43 31.43
N ARG A 179 -9.80 -26.08 30.36
CA ARG A 179 -10.92 -27.02 30.32
C ARG A 179 -10.41 -28.45 30.22
#